data_AF-A0A2N0NKB5-F1
#
_entry.id   AF-A0A2N0NKB5-F1
#
_cell.length_a   1.000
_cell.length_b   1.000
_cell.length_c   1.000
_cell.angle_alpha   90.00
_cell.angle_beta   90.00
_cell.angle_gamma   90.00
#
_symmetry.space_group_name_H-M   'P 1'
#
loop_
_entity.id
_entity.type
_entity.pdbx_description
1 polymer ?
#
loop_
_entity_poly.entity_id
_entity_poly.type
_entity_poly.pdbx_seq_one_letter_code
_entity_poly.pdbx_strand_id
1 'polypeptide(L)'
;MSKPSTNTFCNKFECEICGKIYKRHSGLANHKITIKDANVMKPTAYDLPEKAIEETRRILVYHIKERLKQSSKHARSVRIMISCTESQFFGVFKGYIHNYYPKTGNYKCIFKGINSYSTLSKVLGDDNWGVKYFLQHQKTFVLSYQQPSNPNDPDPLL
;
A
#
# COMPACT_ATOMS: atom_id res chain seq x y z
N MET A 1 -12.15 28.29 -42.99
CA MET A 1 -11.31 27.08 -43.08
C MET A 1 -10.98 26.60 -41.68
N SER A 2 -11.74 25.63 -41.17
CA SER A 2 -11.55 25.08 -39.83
C SER A 2 -10.51 23.95 -39.91
N LYS A 3 -9.40 24.09 -39.18
CA LYS A 3 -8.39 23.02 -39.06
C LYS A 3 -9.01 21.82 -38.32
N PRO A 4 -8.80 20.57 -38.77
CA PRO A 4 -9.25 19.40 -38.03
C PRO A 4 -8.41 19.25 -36.77
N SER A 5 -9.08 19.13 -35.64
CA SER A 5 -8.51 18.72 -34.37
C SER A 5 -7.96 17.30 -34.50
N THR A 6 -6.64 17.15 -34.50
CA THR A 6 -6.01 15.85 -34.29
C THR A 6 -6.26 15.43 -32.85
N ASN A 7 -7.35 14.68 -32.65
CA ASN A 7 -7.61 13.95 -31.42
C ASN A 7 -6.54 12.85 -31.33
N THR A 8 -5.35 13.25 -30.87
CA THR A 8 -4.25 12.34 -30.57
C THR A 8 -4.73 11.49 -29.41
N PHE A 9 -5.12 10.25 -29.69
CA PHE A 9 -5.22 9.21 -28.66
C PHE A 9 -3.86 9.12 -27.98
N CYS A 10 -3.69 9.91 -26.91
CA CYS A 10 -2.47 9.91 -26.13
C CYS A 10 -2.51 8.61 -25.34
N ASN A 11 -1.85 7.57 -25.87
CA ASN A 11 -1.68 6.30 -25.18
C ASN A 11 -1.02 6.61 -23.83
N LYS A 12 -1.84 6.65 -22.80
CA LYS A 12 -1.46 6.87 -21.40
C LYS A 12 -1.03 5.51 -20.87
N PHE A 13 0.20 5.41 -20.40
CA PHE A 13 0.74 4.17 -19.86
C PHE A 13 0.64 4.21 -18.33
N GLU A 14 -0.07 3.26 -17.73
CA GLU A 14 -0.32 3.25 -16.28
C GLU A 14 0.55 2.22 -15.56
N CYS A 15 1.01 2.56 -14.35
CA CYS A 15 1.58 1.58 -13.43
C CYS A 15 0.49 0.90 -12.62
N GLU A 16 0.32 -0.41 -12.81
CA GLU A 16 -0.68 -1.23 -12.12
C GLU A 16 -0.55 -1.24 -10.58
N ILE A 17 0.63 -0.92 -10.05
CA ILE A 17 0.89 -0.94 -8.59
C ILE A 17 0.44 0.37 -7.93
N CYS A 18 0.74 1.53 -8.54
CA CYS A 18 0.51 2.83 -7.90
C CYS A 18 -0.54 3.71 -8.60
N GLY A 19 -1.01 3.30 -9.78
CA GLY A 19 -1.94 4.04 -10.64
C GLY A 19 -1.32 5.25 -11.34
N LYS A 20 0.02 5.38 -11.33
CA LYS A 20 0.67 6.55 -11.94
C LYS A 20 0.67 6.43 -13.45
N ILE A 21 0.18 7.49 -14.10
CA ILE A 21 0.10 7.60 -15.56
C ILE A 21 1.34 8.28 -16.12
N TYR A 22 1.87 7.72 -17.20
CA TYR A 22 3.02 8.20 -17.94
C TYR A 22 2.63 8.54 -19.38
N LYS A 23 3.19 9.64 -19.89
CA LYS A 23 3.00 10.08 -21.28
C LYS A 23 3.75 9.20 -22.29
N ARG A 24 4.73 8.42 -21.86
CA ARG A 24 5.63 7.62 -22.70
C ARG A 24 5.90 6.27 -22.07
N HIS A 25 6.02 5.22 -22.89
CA HIS A 25 6.38 3.87 -22.44
C HIS A 25 7.71 3.84 -21.69
N SER A 26 8.73 4.57 -22.17
CA SER A 26 10.04 4.65 -21.49
C SER A 26 9.94 5.22 -20.07
N GLY A 27 9.00 6.14 -19.81
CA GLY A 27 8.75 6.65 -18.47
C GLY A 27 8.22 5.57 -17.53
N LEU A 28 7.27 4.75 -18.01
CA LEU A 28 6.76 3.61 -17.26
C LEU A 28 7.84 2.52 -17.07
N ALA A 29 8.64 2.25 -18.09
CA ALA A 29 9.73 1.27 -18.01
C ALA A 29 10.77 1.67 -16.95
N ASN A 30 11.24 2.91 -16.99
CA ASN A 30 12.18 3.44 -15.99
C ASN A 30 11.58 3.39 -14.57
N HIS A 31 10.29 3.69 -14.44
CA HIS A 31 9.60 3.57 -13.17
C HIS A 31 9.57 2.14 -12.62
N LYS A 32 9.30 1.15 -13.48
CA LYS A 32 9.35 -0.28 -13.11
C LYS A 32 10.75 -0.72 -12.67
N ILE A 33 11.80 -0.19 -13.31
CA ILE A 33 13.19 -0.41 -12.88
C ILE A 33 13.41 0.15 -11.46
N THR A 34 12.97 1.38 -11.17
CA THR A 34 13.08 1.95 -9.81
C THR A 34 12.37 1.10 -8.75
N ILE A 35 11.19 0.57 -9.04
CA ILE A 35 10.48 -0.35 -8.14
C ILE A 35 11.32 -1.62 -7.92
N LYS A 36 11.85 -2.21 -8.99
CA LYS A 36 12.69 -3.41 -8.91
C LYS A 36 13.92 -3.15 -8.03
N ASP A 37 14.62 -2.05 -8.25
CA ASP A 37 15.83 -1.67 -7.51
C ASP A 37 15.55 -1.38 -6.03
N ALA A 38 14.35 -0.90 -5.70
CA ALA A 38 13.91 -0.67 -4.32
C ALA A 38 13.70 -1.98 -3.54
N ASN A 39 13.48 -3.10 -4.23
CA ASN A 39 13.33 -4.44 -3.63
C ASN A 39 14.64 -5.25 -3.62
N VAL A 40 15.75 -4.63 -4.02
CA VAL A 40 17.09 -5.18 -3.86
C VAL A 40 17.61 -4.79 -2.47
N MET A 41 18.04 -5.81 -1.72
CA MET A 41 18.58 -5.65 -0.38
C MET A 41 19.76 -4.67 -0.37
N LYS A 42 19.77 -3.76 0.61
CA LYS A 42 20.82 -2.76 0.77
C LYS A 42 21.87 -3.24 1.76
N PRO A 43 23.14 -2.80 1.65
CA PRO A 43 24.21 -3.19 2.58
C PRO A 43 23.94 -2.83 4.05
N THR A 44 23.06 -1.86 4.31
CA THR A 44 22.64 -1.44 5.64
C THR A 44 21.59 -2.38 6.26
N ALA A 45 20.96 -3.23 5.46
CA ALA A 45 20.05 -4.27 5.90
C ALA A 45 20.75 -5.64 5.88
N TYR A 46 20.31 -6.53 6.77
CA TYR A 46 20.79 -7.92 6.86
C TYR A 46 19.60 -8.87 6.94
N ASP A 47 19.81 -10.12 6.52
CA ASP A 47 18.72 -11.10 6.48
C ASP A 47 18.32 -11.47 7.91
N LEU A 48 17.03 -11.34 8.19
CA LEU A 48 16.46 -11.75 9.46
C LEU A 48 15.99 -13.20 9.38
N PRO A 49 16.08 -13.96 10.48
CA PRO A 49 15.44 -15.27 10.54
C PRO A 49 13.92 -15.09 10.43
N GLU A 50 13.25 -16.05 9.78
CA GLU A 50 11.80 -15.97 9.52
C GLU A 50 10.98 -15.68 10.78
N LYS A 51 11.38 -16.24 11.93
CA LYS A 51 10.73 -15.99 13.22
C LYS A 51 10.71 -14.49 13.61
N ALA A 52 11.80 -13.76 13.35
CA ALA A 52 11.86 -12.32 13.65
C ALA A 52 10.99 -11.51 12.67
N ILE A 53 10.85 -11.97 11.43
CA ILE A 53 9.94 -11.37 10.44
C ILE A 53 8.48 -11.58 10.89
N GLU A 54 8.13 -12.80 11.31
CA GLU A 54 6.81 -13.15 11.87
C GLU A 54 6.46 -12.33 13.11
N GLU A 55 7.39 -12.11 14.02
CA GLU A 55 7.19 -11.23 15.18
C GLU A 55 6.92 -9.78 14.73
N THR A 56 7.65 -9.30 13.74
CA THR A 56 7.45 -7.96 13.16
C THR A 56 6.05 -7.83 12.53
N ARG A 57 5.60 -8.86 11.79
CA ARG A 57 4.24 -8.93 11.23
C ARG A 57 3.18 -8.82 12.32
N ARG A 58 3.32 -9.57 13.42
CA ARG A 58 2.39 -9.54 14.56
C ARG A 58 2.34 -8.17 15.22
N ILE A 59 3.48 -7.51 15.41
CA ILE A 59 3.56 -6.14 15.96
C ILE A 59 2.80 -5.15 15.06
N LEU A 60 3.01 -5.23 13.74
CA LEU A 60 2.29 -4.38 12.77
C LEU A 60 0.77 -4.57 12.88
N VAL A 61 0.31 -5.83 12.87
CA VAL A 61 -1.11 -6.17 12.99
C VAL A 61 -1.70 -5.68 14.30
N TYR A 62 -1.00 -5.87 15.42
CA TYR A 62 -1.43 -5.39 16.73
C TYR A 62 -1.67 -3.87 16.72
N HIS A 63 -0.71 -3.09 16.21
CA HIS A 63 -0.85 -1.64 16.15
C HIS A 63 -1.95 -1.17 15.20
N ILE A 64 -2.19 -1.89 14.10
CA ILE A 64 -3.34 -1.64 13.22
C ILE A 64 -4.65 -1.85 13.98
N LYS A 65 -4.80 -3.01 14.63
CA LYS A 65 -6.01 -3.36 15.39
C LYS A 65 -6.22 -2.40 16.57
N GLU A 66 -5.17 -1.89 17.20
CA GLU A 66 -5.31 -0.92 18.29
C GLU A 66 -5.93 0.42 17.88
N ARG A 67 -5.84 0.76 16.59
CA ARG A 67 -6.51 1.93 16.02
C ARG A 67 -7.96 1.69 15.63
N LEU A 68 -8.38 0.44 15.50
CA LEU A 68 -9.78 0.09 15.26
C LEU A 68 -10.56 0.26 16.57
N LYS A 69 -11.36 1.33 16.66
CA LYS A 69 -12.23 1.63 17.81
C LYS A 69 -13.68 1.25 17.48
N GLN A 70 -14.48 0.95 18.50
CA GLN A 70 -15.87 0.51 18.34
C GLN A 70 -16.81 1.61 17.81
N SER A 71 -16.46 2.89 18.00
CA SER A 71 -17.33 4.03 17.64
C SER A 71 -17.10 4.51 16.20
N SER A 72 -18.19 4.66 15.45
CA SER A 72 -18.22 5.19 14.08
C SER A 72 -17.71 6.63 13.93
N LYS A 73 -17.61 7.40 15.03
CA LYS A 73 -16.96 8.73 15.06
C LYS A 73 -15.48 8.68 14.63
N HIS A 74 -14.90 7.48 14.53
CA HIS A 74 -13.49 7.26 14.18
C HIS A 74 -13.30 6.69 12.76
N ALA A 75 -14.34 6.69 11.92
CA ALA A 75 -14.24 6.34 10.50
C ALA A 75 -13.49 7.44 9.72
N ARG A 76 -12.17 7.46 9.83
CA ARG A 76 -11.28 8.39 9.14
C ARG A 76 -9.97 7.73 8.75
N SER A 77 -9.21 8.39 7.88
CA SER A 77 -7.83 8.00 7.63
C SER A 77 -7.01 8.04 8.93
N VAL A 78 -6.29 6.95 9.20
CA VAL A 78 -5.47 6.78 10.40
C VAL A 78 -4.01 6.61 10.00
N ARG A 79 -3.14 7.34 10.71
CA ARG A 79 -1.69 7.15 10.65
C ARG A 79 -1.21 6.38 11.87
N ILE A 80 -0.33 5.41 11.64
CA ILE A 80 0.31 4.60 12.66
C ILE A 80 1.82 4.80 12.54
N MET A 81 2.50 4.90 13.68
CA MET A 81 3.96 4.97 13.76
C MET A 81 4.43 3.81 14.62
N ILE A 82 5.41 3.07 14.12
CA ILE A 82 5.97 1.87 14.76
C ILE A 82 7.48 1.96 14.59
N SER A 83 8.20 1.81 15.69
CA SER A 83 9.65 1.72 15.66
C SER A 83 10.05 0.36 15.09
N CYS A 84 10.80 0.36 14.00
CA CYS A 84 11.38 -0.85 13.41
C CYS A 84 12.74 -0.53 12.78
N THR A 85 13.60 -1.54 12.66
CA THR A 85 14.86 -1.43 11.93
C THR A 85 14.63 -1.55 10.43
N GLU A 86 15.61 -1.12 9.63
CA GLU A 86 15.56 -1.29 8.17
C GLU A 86 15.39 -2.77 7.78
N SER A 87 16.12 -3.68 8.42
CA SER A 87 16.00 -5.13 8.19
C SER A 87 14.60 -5.67 8.50
N GLN A 88 13.95 -5.19 9.58
CA GLN A 88 12.58 -5.58 9.93
C GLN A 88 11.58 -5.11 8.87
N PHE A 89 11.66 -3.84 8.48
CA PHE A 89 10.81 -3.29 7.43
C PHE A 89 11.01 -4.05 6.12
N PHE A 90 12.26 -4.22 5.70
CA PHE A 90 12.59 -4.89 4.45
C PHE A 90 12.16 -6.36 4.49
N GLY A 91 12.39 -7.08 5.59
CA GLY A 91 11.98 -8.48 5.75
C GLY A 91 10.47 -8.70 5.56
N VAL A 92 9.63 -7.79 6.08
CA VAL A 92 8.17 -7.87 5.91
C VAL A 92 7.73 -7.46 4.51
N PHE A 93 8.29 -6.37 3.97
CA PHE A 93 7.75 -5.71 2.78
C PHE A 93 8.54 -6.00 1.48
N LYS A 94 9.62 -6.79 1.53
CA LYS A 94 10.39 -7.19 0.34
C LYS A 94 9.46 -7.81 -0.71
N GLY A 95 9.62 -7.35 -1.96
CA GLY A 95 8.73 -7.68 -3.07
C GLY A 95 7.55 -6.70 -3.26
N TYR A 96 7.27 -5.88 -2.25
CA TYR A 96 6.15 -4.91 -2.24
C TYR A 96 6.60 -3.45 -2.06
N ILE A 97 7.91 -3.21 -2.01
CA ILE A 97 8.47 -1.85 -1.90
C ILE A 97 8.26 -1.13 -3.24
N HIS A 98 7.62 0.02 -3.19
CA HIS A 98 7.36 0.84 -4.37
C HIS A 98 8.51 1.81 -4.66
N ASN A 99 9.12 2.37 -3.63
CA ASN A 99 10.24 3.29 -3.80
C ASN A 99 11.17 3.28 -2.59
N TYR A 100 12.41 3.66 -2.83
CA TYR A 100 13.42 3.94 -1.82
C TYR A 100 13.98 5.35 -2.06
N TYR A 101 14.16 6.13 -0.99
CA TYR A 101 14.67 7.48 -1.02
C TYR A 101 16.07 7.51 -0.35
N PRO A 102 17.16 7.38 -1.14
CA PRO A 102 18.50 7.21 -0.58
C PRO A 102 18.94 8.36 0.34
N LYS A 103 18.54 9.59 0.03
CA LYS A 103 18.90 10.78 0.83
C LYS A 103 18.35 10.73 2.25
N THR A 104 17.21 10.09 2.46
CA THR A 104 16.54 10.05 3.76
C THR A 104 16.50 8.64 4.35
N GLY A 105 17.00 7.63 3.64
CA GLY A 105 16.87 6.22 4.00
C GLY A 105 15.43 5.71 4.05
N ASN A 106 14.48 6.39 3.41
CA ASN A 106 13.06 6.06 3.56
C ASN A 106 12.59 5.05 2.50
N TYR A 107 11.83 4.06 2.93
CA TYR A 107 11.12 3.15 2.05
C TYR A 107 9.65 3.54 1.95
N LYS A 108 9.04 3.25 0.80
CA LYS A 108 7.61 3.48 0.57
C LYS A 108 6.99 2.27 -0.08
N CYS A 109 5.95 1.73 0.55
CA CYS A 109 5.05 0.74 -0.05
C CYS A 109 3.71 1.41 -0.37
N ILE A 110 3.03 0.93 -1.40
CA ILE A 110 1.71 1.43 -1.81
C ILE A 110 0.82 0.22 -2.06
N PHE A 111 -0.29 0.13 -1.33
CA PHE A 111 -1.32 -0.88 -1.51
C PHE A 111 -2.62 -0.16 -1.87
N LYS A 112 -3.11 -0.38 -3.08
CA LYS A 112 -4.30 0.29 -3.63
C LYS A 112 -5.14 -0.68 -4.46
N GLY A 113 -6.40 -0.34 -4.66
CA GLY A 113 -7.34 -1.10 -5.49
C GLY A 113 -7.93 -2.31 -4.78
N ILE A 114 -8.75 -3.07 -5.52
CA ILE A 114 -9.56 -4.17 -5.00
C ILE A 114 -8.75 -5.29 -4.33
N ASN A 115 -7.50 -5.47 -4.75
CA ASN A 115 -6.60 -6.50 -4.22
C ASN A 115 -5.75 -6.02 -3.02
N SER A 116 -5.92 -4.78 -2.57
CA SER A 116 -5.07 -4.21 -1.51
C SER A 116 -5.21 -4.95 -0.18
N TYR A 117 -6.44 -5.30 0.23
CA TYR A 117 -6.67 -6.05 1.47
C TYR A 117 -6.05 -7.44 1.43
N SER A 118 -6.25 -8.18 0.33
CA SER A 118 -5.73 -9.55 0.18
C SER A 118 -4.21 -9.57 0.00
N THR A 119 -3.64 -8.54 -0.63
CA THR A 119 -2.18 -8.37 -0.70
C THR A 119 -1.59 -8.12 0.69
N LEU A 120 -2.22 -7.24 1.48
CA LEU A 120 -1.78 -6.99 2.85
C LEU A 120 -1.95 -8.20 3.76
N SER A 121 -2.98 -9.04 3.57
CA SER A 121 -3.08 -10.32 4.28
C SER A 121 -1.83 -11.18 4.05
N LYS A 122 -1.40 -11.33 2.78
CA LYS A 122 -0.20 -12.11 2.43
C LYS A 122 1.08 -11.50 3.02
N VAL A 123 1.22 -10.18 2.97
CA VAL A 123 2.39 -9.46 3.51
C VAL A 123 2.48 -9.61 5.03
N LEU A 124 1.34 -9.48 5.72
CA LEU A 124 1.26 -9.51 7.18
C LEU A 124 1.04 -10.91 7.76
N GLY A 125 0.80 -11.93 6.94
CA GLY A 125 0.56 -13.30 7.39
C GLY A 125 -0.71 -13.46 8.24
N ASP A 126 -1.72 -12.60 8.07
CA ASP A 126 -2.98 -12.63 8.84
C ASP A 126 -4.15 -12.20 7.96
N ASP A 127 -5.07 -13.11 7.64
CA ASP A 127 -6.29 -12.81 6.87
C ASP A 127 -7.23 -11.81 7.56
N ASN A 128 -7.14 -11.74 8.89
CA ASN A 128 -7.90 -10.83 9.74
C ASN A 128 -7.05 -9.65 10.22
N TRP A 129 -5.95 -9.32 9.54
CA TRP A 129 -5.05 -8.22 9.93
C TRP A 129 -5.78 -6.90 10.18
N GLY A 130 -6.84 -6.65 9.39
CA GLY A 130 -7.61 -5.43 9.40
C GLY A 130 -8.94 -5.52 10.15
N VAL A 131 -9.21 -6.56 10.95
CA VAL A 131 -10.49 -6.71 11.68
C VAL A 131 -10.24 -6.77 13.19
N LYS A 132 -11.03 -6.01 13.96
CA LYS A 132 -11.07 -6.08 15.42
C LYS A 132 -12.47 -6.42 15.91
N TYR A 133 -12.58 -7.47 16.71
CA TYR A 133 -13.81 -7.93 17.33
C TYR A 133 -13.97 -7.32 18.72
N PHE A 134 -15.21 -6.98 19.07
CA PHE A 134 -15.62 -6.48 20.38
C PHE A 134 -16.65 -7.43 20.98
N LEU A 135 -17.04 -7.16 22.23
CA LEU A 135 -18.15 -7.86 22.87
C LEU A 135 -19.43 -7.71 22.04
N GLN A 136 -20.37 -8.65 22.21
CA GLN A 136 -21.69 -8.64 21.54
C GLN A 136 -21.63 -8.77 20.01
N HIS A 137 -20.65 -9.50 19.47
CA HIS A 137 -20.49 -9.76 18.02
C HIS A 137 -20.27 -8.50 17.17
N GLN A 138 -19.92 -7.37 17.78
CA GLN A 138 -19.57 -6.16 17.05
C GLN A 138 -18.14 -6.25 16.51
N LYS A 139 -17.89 -5.66 15.35
CA LYS A 139 -16.55 -5.57 14.77
C LYS A 139 -16.32 -4.24 14.09
N THR A 140 -15.07 -3.80 14.06
CA THR A 140 -14.62 -2.75 13.14
C THR A 140 -13.50 -3.25 12.27
N PHE A 141 -13.38 -2.67 11.08
CA PHE A 141 -12.50 -3.18 10.05
C PHE A 141 -11.87 -2.07 9.22
N VAL A 142 -10.72 -2.39 8.63
CA VAL A 142 -10.02 -1.51 7.69
C VAL A 142 -10.71 -1.55 6.35
N LEU A 143 -11.03 -0.37 5.82
CA LEU A 143 -11.53 -0.17 4.47
C LEU A 143 -10.37 0.28 3.58
N SER A 144 -10.00 -0.54 2.60
CA SER A 144 -8.82 -0.31 1.74
C SER A 144 -9.17 0.14 0.31
N TYR A 145 -10.39 -0.18 -0.13
CA TYR A 145 -10.99 0.23 -1.40
C TYR A 145 -12.50 0.30 -1.24
N GLN A 146 -13.13 1.36 -1.77
CA GLN A 146 -14.55 1.42 -2.06
C GLN A 146 -14.71 1.52 -3.56
N GLN A 147 -15.42 0.56 -4.15
CA GLN A 147 -15.88 0.71 -5.52
C GLN A 147 -17.02 1.73 -5.49
N PRO A 148 -16.99 2.79 -6.31
CA PRO A 148 -18.13 3.69 -6.38
C PRO A 148 -19.35 2.89 -6.83
N SER A 149 -20.42 2.93 -6.03
CA SER A 149 -21.69 2.25 -6.31
C SER A 149 -22.28 2.69 -7.66
N ASN A 150 -21.93 3.90 -8.10
CA ASN A 150 -22.33 4.52 -9.34
C ASN A 150 -21.20 5.42 -9.86
N PRO A 151 -20.92 5.52 -11.18
CA PRO A 151 -19.89 6.41 -11.73
C PRO A 151 -20.15 7.91 -11.48
N ASN A 152 -21.38 8.24 -11.06
CA ASN A 152 -21.85 9.58 -10.77
C ASN A 152 -22.00 9.86 -9.26
N ASP A 153 -21.74 8.89 -8.38
CA ASP A 153 -21.78 9.14 -6.94
C ASP A 153 -20.50 9.89 -6.51
N PRO A 154 -20.62 10.93 -5.67
CA PRO A 154 -19.45 11.60 -5.12
C PRO A 154 -18.62 10.63 -4.27
N ASP A 155 -17.30 10.89 -4.24
CA ASP A 155 -16.33 10.12 -3.45
C ASP A 155 -16.84 9.99 -2.00
N PRO A 156 -16.98 8.77 -1.44
CA PRO A 156 -17.49 8.57 -0.08
C PRO A 156 -16.67 9.25 1.04
N LEU A 157 -15.56 9.89 0.69
CA LEU A 157 -14.66 10.61 1.59
C LEU A 157 -14.62 12.14 1.34
N LEU A 158 -15.56 12.69 0.57
CA LEU A 158 -15.85 14.12 0.46
C LEU A 158 -17.15 14.50 1.17
#